data_AF-A0A8J6Q371-F1
#
_entry.id   AF-A0A8J6Q371-F1
#
_cell.length_a   1.000
_cell.length_b   1.000
_cell.length_c   1.000
_cell.angle_alpha   90.00
_cell.angle_beta   90.00
_cell.angle_gamma   90.00
#
_symmetry.space_group_name_H-M   'P 1'
#
loop_
_entity.id
_entity.type
_entity.pdbx_description
1 polymer ?
#
loop_
_entity_poly.entity_id
_entity_poly.type
_entity_poly.pdbx_seq_one_letter_code
_entity_poly.pdbx_strand_id
1 'polypeptide(L)'
;MKKKFVALTLSLLAFIYLSCDGNRATKAESLIDYRISLDQWNNLKDSNGNSYKYTISTRSVFGSGTNTTITVINGIVFSRVHESYSLFNEDTGHYLGFENRIVLENFTENKTALNTHASGAPAITIDNLYDSCLREYLSVDASDNKVVFNYDSNDIIKDCYYIPDGCMDDCTVGIKLSNFEWLDLSDLK
;
A
#
# COMPACT_ATOMS: atom_id res chain seq x y z
N MET A 1 -70.95 14.48 -25.04
CA MET A 1 -69.54 14.82 -24.71
C MET A 1 -69.20 14.23 -23.35
N LYS A 2 -68.28 13.26 -23.28
CA LYS A 2 -67.41 12.99 -22.12
C LYS A 2 -66.29 12.06 -22.59
N LYS A 3 -65.06 12.46 -22.27
CA LYS A 3 -63.81 12.04 -22.90
C LYS A 3 -63.29 10.72 -22.30
N LYS A 4 -62.69 9.96 -23.22
CA LYS A 4 -61.61 8.96 -23.16
C LYS A 4 -60.77 8.85 -21.87
N PHE A 5 -60.17 7.65 -21.77
CA PHE A 5 -58.85 7.28 -21.21
C PHE A 5 -58.87 6.38 -19.98
N VAL A 6 -58.81 5.07 -20.21
CA VAL A 6 -58.13 4.12 -19.33
C VAL A 6 -57.32 3.18 -20.22
N ALA A 7 -56.07 3.54 -20.48
CA ALA A 7 -55.07 2.62 -21.00
C ALA A 7 -53.70 3.16 -20.63
N LEU A 8 -52.81 2.23 -20.25
CA LEU A 8 -51.38 2.40 -19.98
C LEU A 8 -50.99 2.84 -18.56
N THR A 9 -51.06 1.89 -17.62
CA THR A 9 -50.19 1.87 -16.44
C THR A 9 -49.46 0.52 -16.38
N LEU A 10 -48.50 0.32 -17.28
CA LEU A 10 -47.53 -0.78 -17.20
C LEU A 10 -46.26 -0.33 -17.95
N SER A 11 -45.21 0.02 -17.22
CA SER A 11 -43.79 0.16 -17.65
C SER A 11 -43.11 1.39 -17.03
N LEU A 12 -42.95 1.42 -15.70
CA LEU A 12 -41.99 2.35 -15.06
C LEU A 12 -41.43 1.82 -13.73
N LEU A 13 -41.29 0.50 -13.58
CA LEU A 13 -40.82 -0.13 -12.33
C LEU A 13 -39.73 -1.20 -12.54
N ALA A 14 -39.07 -1.21 -13.70
CA ALA A 14 -38.02 -2.19 -14.02
C ALA A 14 -36.59 -1.64 -14.04
N PHE A 15 -36.35 -0.36 -13.67
CA PHE A 15 -35.03 0.28 -13.82
C PHE A 15 -34.28 0.61 -12.51
N ILE A 16 -34.74 0.16 -11.32
CA ILE A 16 -34.17 0.63 -10.03
C ILE A 16 -33.36 -0.43 -9.26
N TYR A 17 -32.89 -1.52 -9.88
CA TYR A 17 -32.08 -2.53 -9.16
C TYR A 17 -30.67 -2.75 -9.70
N LEU A 18 -30.15 -1.85 -10.52
CA LEU A 18 -28.69 -1.76 -10.75
C LEU A 18 -28.08 -0.90 -9.65
N SER A 19 -28.15 -1.36 -8.39
CA SER A 19 -27.27 -0.84 -7.35
C SER A 19 -25.88 -1.39 -7.67
N CYS A 20 -25.09 -0.60 -8.39
CA CYS A 20 -23.69 -0.90 -8.63
C CYS A 20 -22.98 -0.82 -7.27
N ASP A 21 -22.42 -1.94 -6.82
CA ASP A 21 -21.63 -1.98 -5.61
C ASP A 21 -20.28 -1.30 -5.89
N GLY A 22 -20.13 -0.08 -5.39
CA GLY A 22 -18.96 0.76 -5.61
C GLY A 22 -17.66 0.08 -5.19
N ASN A 23 -17.67 -0.69 -4.11
CA ASN A 23 -16.47 -1.37 -3.60
C ASN A 23 -16.01 -2.48 -4.55
N ARG A 24 -16.95 -3.20 -5.19
CA ARG A 24 -16.62 -4.20 -6.22
C ARG A 24 -16.02 -3.54 -7.46
N ALA A 25 -16.54 -2.38 -7.87
CA ALA A 25 -15.98 -1.61 -8.98
C ALA A 25 -14.54 -1.14 -8.66
N THR A 26 -14.30 -0.55 -7.49
CA THR A 26 -12.96 -0.08 -7.08
C THR A 26 -11.95 -1.22 -6.93
N LYS A 27 -12.39 -2.40 -6.47
CA LYS A 27 -11.53 -3.60 -6.43
C LYS A 27 -11.14 -4.05 -7.84
N ALA A 28 -12.07 -4.02 -8.80
CA ALA A 28 -11.78 -4.38 -10.18
C ALA A 28 -10.74 -3.43 -10.80
N GLU A 29 -10.86 -2.12 -10.57
CA GLU A 29 -9.87 -1.12 -10.97
C GLU A 29 -8.50 -1.38 -10.33
N SER A 30 -8.46 -1.61 -9.00
CA SER A 30 -7.22 -1.93 -8.27
C SER A 30 -6.50 -3.17 -8.83
N LEU A 31 -7.25 -4.19 -9.27
CA LEU A 31 -6.69 -5.39 -9.89
C LEU A 31 -6.15 -5.15 -11.31
N ILE A 32 -6.69 -4.18 -12.04
CA ILE A 32 -6.16 -3.75 -13.34
C ILE A 32 -4.84 -3.00 -13.14
N ASP A 33 -4.84 -2.03 -12.23
CA ASP A 33 -3.66 -1.21 -11.92
C ASP A 33 -2.51 -2.08 -11.37
N TYR A 34 -2.83 -3.07 -10.53
CA TYR A 34 -1.88 -4.07 -10.08
C TYR A 34 -1.14 -4.76 -11.23
N ARG A 35 -1.88 -5.19 -12.27
CA ARG A 35 -1.30 -5.92 -13.41
C ARG A 35 -0.41 -5.01 -14.26
N ILE A 36 -0.85 -3.77 -14.50
CA ILE A 36 -0.08 -2.76 -15.23
C ILE A 36 1.25 -2.52 -14.51
N SER A 37 1.17 -2.29 -13.19
CA SER A 37 2.33 -1.99 -12.37
C SER A 37 3.29 -3.18 -12.24
N LEU A 38 2.77 -4.41 -12.12
CA LEU A 38 3.57 -5.63 -12.09
C LEU A 38 4.31 -5.86 -13.42
N ASP A 39 3.65 -5.65 -14.56
CA ASP A 39 4.29 -5.76 -15.87
C ASP A 39 5.43 -4.74 -16.00
N GLN A 40 5.17 -3.50 -15.63
CA GLN A 40 6.17 -2.44 -15.66
C GLN A 40 7.34 -2.70 -14.72
N TRP A 41 7.09 -3.23 -13.52
CA TRP A 41 8.15 -3.65 -12.60
C TRP A 41 9.07 -4.70 -13.22
N ASN A 42 8.52 -5.68 -13.92
CA ASN A 42 9.31 -6.70 -14.62
C ASN A 42 10.18 -6.07 -15.71
N ASN A 43 9.60 -5.19 -16.53
CA ASN A 43 10.33 -4.47 -17.58
C ASN A 43 11.48 -3.62 -17.00
N LEU A 44 11.24 -2.91 -15.90
CA LEU A 44 12.23 -2.05 -15.28
C LEU A 44 13.39 -2.84 -14.64
N LYS A 45 13.11 -3.99 -14.02
CA LYS A 45 14.17 -4.89 -13.51
C LYS A 45 15.08 -5.38 -14.63
N ASP A 46 14.51 -5.70 -15.79
CA ASP A 46 15.30 -6.16 -16.94
C ASP A 46 16.22 -5.05 -17.48
N SER A 47 15.78 -3.79 -17.45
CA SER A 47 16.58 -2.65 -17.94
C SER A 47 17.58 -2.07 -16.95
N ASN A 48 17.27 -2.08 -15.64
CA ASN A 48 18.09 -1.43 -14.61
C ASN A 48 18.90 -2.44 -13.77
N GLY A 49 18.70 -3.74 -14.00
CA GLY A 49 19.17 -4.79 -13.11
C GLY A 49 18.25 -4.97 -11.91
N ASN A 50 18.64 -5.85 -10.98
CA ASN A 50 17.79 -6.24 -9.86
C ASN A 50 18.34 -5.75 -8.51
N SER A 51 18.87 -4.52 -8.50
CA SER A 51 19.46 -3.90 -7.30
C SER A 51 18.82 -2.54 -7.05
N TYR A 52 18.23 -2.38 -5.88
CA TYR A 52 17.40 -1.22 -5.53
C TYR A 52 17.28 -1.08 -4.02
N LYS A 53 16.84 0.07 -3.55
CA LYS A 53 16.30 0.22 -2.19
C LYS A 53 14.92 0.86 -2.22
N TYR A 54 14.14 0.60 -1.19
CA TYR A 54 12.81 1.18 -1.01
C TYR A 54 12.45 1.25 0.47
N THR A 55 11.49 2.10 0.83
CA THR A 55 11.02 2.27 2.21
C THR A 55 9.54 1.90 2.31
N ILE A 56 9.18 1.05 3.28
CA ILE A 56 7.79 0.86 3.71
C ILE A 56 7.55 1.71 4.94
N SER A 57 6.47 2.49 4.92
CA SER A 57 6.13 3.39 6.02
C SER A 57 4.75 3.14 6.60
N THR A 58 4.61 3.31 7.91
CA THR A 58 3.32 3.38 8.59
C THR A 58 3.17 4.74 9.26
N ARG A 59 1.94 5.23 9.36
CA ARG A 59 1.65 6.48 10.06
C ARG A 59 0.30 6.40 10.72
N SER A 60 0.28 6.73 12.00
CA SER A 60 -0.93 6.91 12.79
C SER A 60 -1.39 8.37 12.72
N VAL A 61 -2.72 8.58 12.78
CA VAL A 61 -3.31 9.90 12.98
C VAL A 61 -2.90 10.53 14.32
N PHE A 62 -2.49 9.72 15.29
CA PHE A 62 -1.95 10.16 16.58
C PHE A 62 -0.46 10.52 16.53
N GLY A 63 0.14 10.53 15.34
CA GLY A 63 1.48 11.06 15.11
C GLY A 63 2.62 10.09 15.41
N SER A 64 2.36 8.81 15.67
CA SER A 64 3.41 7.79 15.62
C SER A 64 3.57 7.24 14.19
N GLY A 65 4.70 6.62 13.90
CA GLY A 65 4.93 5.98 12.61
C GLY A 65 6.20 5.17 12.58
N THR A 66 6.40 4.46 11.47
CA THR A 66 7.62 3.71 11.21
C THR A 66 8.10 3.91 9.79
N ASN A 67 9.40 3.80 9.58
CA ASN A 67 10.05 3.69 8.29
C ASN A 67 10.94 2.45 8.30
N THR A 68 10.79 1.59 7.31
CA THR A 68 11.64 0.43 7.13
C THR A 68 12.20 0.42 5.72
N THR A 69 13.48 0.75 5.59
CA THR A 69 14.19 0.77 4.32
C THR A 69 14.85 -0.58 4.07
N ILE A 70 14.58 -1.16 2.91
CA ILE A 70 15.12 -2.46 2.50
C ILE A 70 16.03 -2.23 1.31
N THR A 71 17.23 -2.81 1.37
CA THR A 71 18.20 -2.82 0.28
C THR A 71 18.22 -4.20 -0.33
N VAL A 72 18.04 -4.28 -1.64
CA VAL A 72 18.09 -5.50 -2.45
C VAL A 72 19.26 -5.38 -3.41
N ILE A 73 20.09 -6.42 -3.47
CA ILE A 73 21.24 -6.52 -4.36
C ILE A 73 21.11 -7.80 -5.18
N ASN A 74 21.06 -7.66 -6.51
CA ASN A 74 20.90 -8.77 -7.44
C ASN A 74 19.72 -9.71 -7.11
N GLY A 75 18.59 -9.12 -6.72
CA GLY A 75 17.36 -9.83 -6.36
C GLY A 75 17.37 -10.46 -4.96
N ILE A 76 18.42 -10.23 -4.17
CA ILE A 76 18.56 -10.78 -2.82
C ILE A 76 18.54 -9.63 -1.82
N VAL A 77 17.69 -9.74 -0.79
CA VAL A 77 17.67 -8.78 0.31
C VAL A 77 19.03 -8.78 1.01
N PHE A 78 19.65 -7.61 1.06
CA PHE A 78 20.99 -7.40 1.60
C PHE A 78 20.95 -6.81 3.01
N SER A 79 20.06 -5.84 3.24
CA SER A 79 19.89 -5.20 4.54
C SER A 79 18.48 -4.65 4.74
N ARG A 80 18.13 -4.46 6.01
CA ARG A 80 16.91 -3.77 6.48
C ARG A 80 17.33 -2.73 7.52
N VAL A 81 16.87 -1.49 7.37
CA VAL A 81 17.06 -0.41 8.35
C VAL A 81 15.69 0.03 8.82
N HIS A 82 15.47 0.03 10.13
CA HIS A 82 14.19 0.41 10.73
C HIS A 82 14.35 1.63 11.63
N GLU A 83 13.33 2.48 11.61
CA GLU A 83 13.10 3.56 12.55
C GLU A 83 11.62 3.60 12.93
N SER A 84 11.30 3.67 14.22
CA SER A 84 10.00 4.08 14.72
C SER A 84 10.10 5.45 15.39
N TYR A 85 9.03 6.24 15.30
CA TYR A 85 9.05 7.62 15.78
C TYR A 85 7.71 8.09 16.35
N SER A 86 7.78 9.18 17.12
CA SER A 86 6.64 9.98 17.57
C SER A 86 6.80 11.44 17.15
N LEU A 87 5.72 12.03 16.63
CA LEU A 87 5.62 13.46 16.31
C LEU A 87 5.18 14.30 17.53
N PHE A 88 4.98 13.67 18.68
CA PHE A 88 4.59 14.33 19.91
C PHE A 88 5.61 14.02 21.00
N ASN A 89 5.89 15.03 21.84
CA ASN A 89 6.60 14.80 23.08
C ASN A 89 5.64 14.16 24.09
N GLU A 90 5.98 12.97 24.60
CA GLU A 90 5.08 12.20 25.48
C GLU A 90 4.83 12.88 26.84
N ASP A 91 5.83 13.59 27.37
CA ASP A 91 5.72 14.25 28.68
C ASP A 91 4.83 15.50 28.64
N THR A 92 4.87 16.23 27.51
CA THR A 92 4.22 17.55 27.37
C THR A 92 3.00 17.54 26.45
N GLY A 93 2.83 16.49 25.63
CA GLY A 93 1.82 16.42 24.57
C GLY A 93 2.06 17.41 23.42
N HIS A 94 3.22 18.07 23.36
CA HIS A 94 3.50 19.07 22.33
C HIS A 94 3.78 18.42 20.97
N TYR A 95 3.16 18.93 19.91
CA TYR A 95 3.45 18.51 18.53
C TYR A 95 4.79 19.08 18.05
N LEU A 96 5.71 18.21 17.68
CA LEU A 96 7.08 18.54 17.30
C LEU A 96 7.26 18.73 15.78
N GLY A 97 6.37 18.14 14.98
CA GLY A 97 6.55 18.02 13.54
C GLY A 97 7.55 16.94 13.14
N PHE A 98 7.59 16.60 11.84
CA PHE A 98 8.37 15.47 11.33
C PHE A 98 9.88 15.66 11.42
N GLU A 99 10.35 16.89 11.23
CA GLU A 99 11.78 17.23 11.33
C GLU A 99 12.33 17.11 12.75
N ASN A 100 11.48 17.35 13.77
CA ASN A 100 11.86 17.27 15.19
C ASN A 100 11.26 16.04 15.88
N ARG A 101 10.88 15.01 15.12
CA ARG A 101 10.28 13.79 15.66
C ARG A 101 11.23 13.11 16.64
N ILE A 102 10.67 12.46 17.65
CA ILE A 102 11.43 11.63 18.59
C ILE A 102 11.56 10.24 17.99
N VAL A 103 12.80 9.75 17.85
CA VAL A 103 13.07 8.36 17.45
C VAL A 103 12.90 7.47 18.69
N LEU A 104 12.01 6.49 18.60
CA LEU A 104 11.68 5.58 19.69
C LEU A 104 12.50 4.28 19.61
N GLU A 105 12.68 3.76 18.40
CA GLU A 105 13.49 2.59 18.11
C GLU A 105 14.22 2.81 16.79
N ASN A 106 15.48 2.37 16.73
CA ASN A 106 16.17 2.19 15.46
C ASN A 106 17.01 0.91 15.52
N PHE A 107 17.12 0.24 14.38
CA PHE A 107 18.06 -0.86 14.21
C PHE A 107 18.43 -1.05 12.75
N THR A 108 19.52 -1.79 12.53
CA THR A 108 19.95 -2.24 11.22
C THR A 108 20.18 -3.73 11.27
N GLU A 109 19.62 -4.43 10.29
CA GLU A 109 19.86 -5.84 10.05
C GLU A 109 20.62 -6.01 8.74
N ASN A 110 21.69 -6.78 8.80
CA ASN A 110 22.42 -7.23 7.63
C ASN A 110 21.93 -8.61 7.20
N LYS A 111 22.48 -9.12 6.10
CA LYS A 111 22.17 -10.43 5.51
C LYS A 111 22.14 -11.62 6.51
N THR A 112 22.90 -11.57 7.60
CA THR A 112 22.95 -12.67 8.59
C THR A 112 21.91 -12.55 9.71
N ALA A 113 21.27 -11.39 9.84
CA ALA A 113 20.33 -11.07 10.93
C ALA A 113 18.99 -10.52 10.42
N LEU A 114 18.67 -10.72 9.13
CA LEU A 114 17.41 -10.27 8.55
C LEU A 114 16.22 -10.88 9.29
N ASN A 115 15.23 -10.04 9.58
CA ASN A 115 13.97 -10.39 10.24
C ASN A 115 14.14 -10.98 11.65
N THR A 116 15.18 -10.57 12.39
CA THR A 116 15.36 -10.96 13.80
C THR A 116 14.59 -10.05 14.75
N HIS A 117 14.34 -8.80 14.37
CA HIS A 117 13.44 -7.89 15.07
C HIS A 117 12.02 -8.04 14.54
N ALA A 118 11.05 -8.14 15.46
CA ALA A 118 9.63 -8.27 15.12
C ALA A 118 8.98 -6.96 14.66
N SER A 119 9.56 -5.80 15.03
CA SER A 119 9.09 -4.48 14.60
C SER A 119 9.50 -4.17 13.15
N GLY A 120 8.77 -3.23 12.55
CA GLY A 120 8.98 -2.79 11.18
C GLY A 120 8.44 -3.74 10.11
N ALA A 121 8.58 -3.34 8.86
CA ALA A 121 8.18 -4.16 7.73
C ALA A 121 9.15 -5.36 7.55
N PRO A 122 8.68 -6.52 7.07
CA PRO A 122 9.56 -7.66 6.81
C PRO A 122 10.53 -7.34 5.67
N ALA A 123 11.76 -7.85 5.78
CA ALA A 123 12.83 -7.72 4.79
C ALA A 123 12.56 -8.65 3.60
N ILE A 124 11.77 -8.17 2.63
CA ILE A 124 11.38 -8.92 1.41
C ILE A 124 11.77 -8.14 0.14
N THR A 125 11.53 -8.70 -1.05
CA THR A 125 11.73 -8.00 -2.33
C THR A 125 10.44 -7.33 -2.79
N ILE A 126 10.51 -6.43 -3.77
CA ILE A 126 9.31 -5.89 -4.43
C ILE A 126 8.51 -7.00 -5.13
N ASP A 127 9.16 -8.04 -5.67
CA ASP A 127 8.46 -9.21 -6.20
C ASP A 127 7.55 -9.86 -5.15
N ASN A 128 8.09 -10.09 -3.95
CA ASN A 128 7.29 -10.64 -2.85
C ASN A 128 6.25 -9.65 -2.33
N LEU A 129 6.47 -8.34 -2.46
CA LEU A 129 5.43 -7.35 -2.16
C LEU A 129 4.25 -7.45 -3.14
N TYR A 130 4.50 -7.64 -4.44
CA TYR A 130 3.43 -7.89 -5.42
C TYR A 130 2.69 -9.20 -5.11
N ASP A 131 3.39 -10.27 -4.73
CA ASP A 131 2.76 -11.54 -4.38
C ASP A 131 1.86 -11.39 -3.13
N SER A 132 2.39 -10.81 -2.05
CA SER A 132 1.62 -10.55 -0.83
C SER A 132 0.48 -9.57 -1.08
N CYS A 133 0.69 -8.55 -1.91
CA CYS A 133 -0.35 -7.59 -2.26
C CYS A 133 -1.59 -8.28 -2.85
N LEU A 134 -1.40 -9.11 -3.87
CA LEU A 134 -2.51 -9.83 -4.50
C LEU A 134 -3.15 -10.84 -3.54
N ARG A 135 -2.32 -11.61 -2.84
CA ARG A 135 -2.77 -12.75 -2.03
C ARG A 135 -3.44 -12.34 -0.73
N GLU A 136 -2.98 -11.26 -0.09
CA GLU A 136 -3.36 -10.89 1.28
C GLU A 136 -4.24 -9.65 1.34
N TYR A 137 -4.04 -8.68 0.43
CA TYR A 137 -4.73 -7.38 0.53
C TYR A 137 -5.78 -7.20 -0.56
N LEU A 138 -5.47 -7.52 -1.82
CA LEU A 138 -6.44 -7.38 -2.92
C LEU A 138 -7.41 -8.57 -2.99
N SER A 139 -7.15 -9.67 -2.28
CA SER A 139 -8.00 -10.87 -2.30
C SER A 139 -9.24 -10.76 -1.41
N VAL A 140 -9.24 -9.86 -0.41
CA VAL A 140 -10.31 -9.72 0.61
C VAL A 140 -11.68 -9.43 0.00
N ASP A 141 -12.75 -9.75 0.72
CA ASP A 141 -14.11 -9.48 0.24
C ASP A 141 -14.37 -7.98 0.14
N ALA A 142 -14.82 -7.52 -1.03
CA ALA A 142 -15.12 -6.12 -1.28
C ALA A 142 -16.45 -5.69 -0.64
N SER A 143 -17.31 -6.63 -0.21
CA SER A 143 -18.53 -6.27 0.53
C SER A 143 -18.24 -5.72 1.92
N ASP A 144 -17.09 -6.10 2.50
CA ASP A 144 -16.72 -5.80 3.87
C ASP A 144 -15.46 -4.93 3.95
N ASN A 145 -14.85 -4.61 2.80
CA ASN A 145 -13.57 -3.91 2.75
C ASN A 145 -13.48 -3.01 1.51
N LYS A 146 -12.92 -1.82 1.72
CA LYS A 146 -12.42 -0.97 0.63
C LYS A 146 -11.00 -1.39 0.28
N VAL A 147 -10.84 -1.96 -0.91
CA VAL A 147 -9.54 -2.35 -1.48
C VAL A 147 -8.93 -1.17 -2.26
N VAL A 148 -7.63 -0.93 -2.10
CA VAL A 148 -6.89 0.13 -2.77
C VAL A 148 -5.56 -0.40 -3.30
N PHE A 149 -5.29 -0.13 -4.57
CA PHE A 149 -3.98 -0.24 -5.18
C PHE A 149 -3.63 1.07 -5.89
N ASN A 150 -2.41 1.59 -5.68
CA ASN A 150 -1.86 2.69 -6.46
C ASN A 150 -0.40 2.37 -6.82
N TYR A 151 0.07 2.95 -7.92
CA TYR A 151 1.48 2.94 -8.31
C TYR A 151 2.07 4.36 -8.29
N ASP A 152 3.40 4.47 -8.29
CA ASP A 152 4.14 5.73 -8.25
C ASP A 152 4.42 6.29 -9.66
N SER A 153 5.27 7.33 -9.75
CA SER A 153 5.65 7.93 -11.04
C SER A 153 6.58 7.05 -11.89
N ASN A 154 7.14 5.98 -11.33
CA ASN A 154 7.85 4.94 -12.06
C ASN A 154 6.91 3.78 -12.44
N ASP A 155 5.60 3.96 -12.21
CA ASP A 155 4.57 2.96 -12.46
C ASP A 155 4.80 1.65 -11.67
N ILE A 156 5.49 1.71 -10.53
CA ILE A 156 5.66 0.58 -9.60
C ILE A 156 4.75 0.73 -8.38
N ILE A 157 4.45 -0.39 -7.71
CA ILE A 157 3.60 -0.44 -6.52
C ILE A 157 3.98 0.63 -5.48
N LYS A 158 2.98 1.42 -5.09
CA LYS A 158 3.09 2.48 -4.08
C LYS A 158 2.19 2.19 -2.88
N ASP A 159 0.92 1.92 -3.15
CA ASP A 159 -0.04 1.55 -2.12
C ASP A 159 -0.64 0.20 -2.48
N CYS A 160 -0.72 -0.72 -1.51
CA CYS A 160 -1.57 -1.89 -1.64
C CYS A 160 -2.09 -2.29 -0.27
N TYR A 161 -3.37 -2.02 -0.04
CA TYR A 161 -4.00 -2.25 1.25
C TYR A 161 -5.51 -2.38 1.10
N TYR A 162 -6.14 -2.81 2.19
CA TYR A 162 -7.57 -2.64 2.36
C TYR A 162 -7.88 -1.91 3.66
N ILE A 163 -9.09 -1.37 3.73
CA ILE A 163 -9.66 -0.76 4.93
C ILE A 163 -10.97 -1.51 5.22
N PRO A 164 -11.10 -2.17 6.38
CA PRO A 164 -12.36 -2.80 6.78
C PRO A 164 -13.49 -1.78 6.85
N ASP A 165 -14.68 -2.16 6.41
CA ASP A 165 -15.86 -1.31 6.49
C ASP A 165 -16.22 -1.02 7.95
N GLY A 166 -16.56 0.25 8.22
CA GLY A 166 -16.80 0.73 9.58
C GLY A 166 -15.54 1.02 10.40
N CYS A 167 -14.34 0.87 9.82
CA CYS A 167 -13.12 1.42 10.41
C CYS A 167 -13.20 2.96 10.52
N MET A 168 -12.69 3.49 11.64
CA MET A 168 -12.56 4.93 11.87
C MET A 168 -11.14 5.41 11.61
N ASP A 169 -10.24 5.21 12.59
CA ASP A 169 -8.85 5.70 12.54
C ASP A 169 -7.86 4.52 12.46
N ASP A 170 -6.76 4.71 11.73
CA ASP A 170 -5.59 3.81 11.68
C ASP A 170 -5.80 2.34 11.22
N CYS A 171 -6.93 1.97 10.58
CA CYS A 171 -7.15 0.57 10.14
C CYS A 171 -6.72 0.26 8.70
N THR A 172 -5.70 0.94 8.19
CA THR A 172 -5.09 0.52 6.91
C THR A 172 -4.32 -0.78 7.14
N VAL A 173 -4.73 -1.85 6.46
CA VAL A 173 -4.02 -3.15 6.48
C VAL A 173 -3.34 -3.36 5.13
N GLY A 174 -2.03 -3.16 5.11
CA GLY A 174 -1.23 -3.40 3.91
C GLY A 174 0.07 -2.61 3.88
N ILE A 175 0.50 -2.25 2.67
CA ILE A 175 1.80 -1.66 2.39
C ILE A 175 1.67 -0.25 1.78
N LYS A 176 2.60 0.62 2.19
CA LYS A 176 2.83 1.94 1.60
C LYS A 176 4.32 2.07 1.31
N LEU A 177 4.69 1.89 0.05
CA LEU A 177 6.05 2.00 -0.46
C LEU A 177 6.35 3.45 -0.83
N SER A 178 7.57 3.87 -0.51
CA SER A 178 8.13 5.18 -0.82
C SER A 178 9.64 5.08 -1.04
N ASN A 179 10.27 6.19 -1.45
CA ASN A 179 11.72 6.33 -1.58
C ASN A 179 12.39 5.21 -2.39
N PHE A 180 11.73 4.76 -3.46
CA PHE A 180 12.33 3.81 -4.38
C PHE A 180 13.49 4.44 -5.14
N GLU A 181 14.60 3.73 -5.23
CA GLU A 181 15.71 4.07 -6.12
C GLU A 181 16.41 2.81 -6.62
N TRP A 182 16.89 2.87 -7.87
CA TRP A 182 17.83 1.89 -8.41
C TRP A 182 19.21 2.12 -7.80
N LEU A 183 19.96 1.04 -7.59
CA LEU A 183 21.33 1.09 -7.10
C LEU A 183 22.30 0.73 -8.22
N ASP A 184 23.25 1.61 -8.49
CA ASP A 184 24.42 1.24 -9.29
C ASP A 184 25.41 0.48 -8.40
N LEU A 185 25.75 -0.74 -8.80
CA LEU A 185 26.73 -1.57 -8.09
C LEU A 185 28.14 -0.97 -8.12
N SER A 186 28.40 0.00 -9.01
CA SER A 186 29.64 0.75 -9.03
C SER A 186 29.80 1.68 -7.81
N ASP A 187 28.69 2.10 -7.19
CA ASP A 187 28.65 2.96 -6.01
C ASP A 187 28.82 2.20 -4.68
N LEU A 188 28.86 0.86 -4.73
CA LEU A 188 28.99 -0.02 -3.55
C LEU A 188 30.44 -0.50 -3.30
N LYS A 189 31.42 0.10 -3.97
CA LYS A 189 32.85 -0.24 -3.86
C LYS A 189 33.58 0.53 -2.78
#